data_AF-A0A931RGR6-F1
#
_entry.id   AF-A0A931RGR6-F1
#
_cell.length_a   1.000
_cell.length_b   1.000
_cell.length_c   1.000
_cell.angle_alpha   90.00
_cell.angle_beta   90.00
_cell.angle_gamma   90.00
#
_symmetry.space_group_name_H-M   'P 1'
#
loop_
_entity.id
_entity.type
_entity.pdbx_description
1 polymer ?
#
loop_
_entity_poly.entity_id
_entity_poly.type
_entity_poly.pdbx_seq_one_letter_code
_entity_poly.pdbx_strand_id
1 'polypeptide(L)'
;MNLLNFNRNITSEHGEDGILEKIFQVIGEGARWCAELGALNGKHGSNVWHLIKERGWAGVLVEADKTYFEKLQKEFAETPSAECINAFVSFEGPQSLDNIFAQTNLPKEFDLFSLDIDGNEYHLWESLSDYRPRVMLVEFNPSIPNDIVFVQPRDMKVFQGSSLRAFVELGKRKGYELVAANETNAFFVLKELFPKFGIADNSIDMLHTDHRYETKLFQLYDGTLRIAGNTRLIWHNMPIDVRKLQTLPRRRRYYPAKIDAGSGMREFKYWARKLPFYTAVQRVRRWLRR
;
A
#
# COMPACT_ATOMS: atom_id res chain seq x y z
N MET A 1 -19.40 5.67 10.33
CA MET A 1 -18.90 4.59 11.22
C MET A 1 -17.40 4.43 11.00
N ASN A 2 -16.59 4.16 12.03
CA ASN A 2 -15.17 3.81 11.85
C ASN A 2 -15.00 2.30 12.08
N LEU A 3 -14.60 1.56 11.03
CA LEU A 3 -14.44 0.10 11.08
C LEU A 3 -13.18 -0.34 11.86
N LEU A 4 -12.16 0.52 12.00
CA LEU A 4 -10.95 0.20 12.75
C LEU A 4 -11.22 -0.01 14.26
N ASN A 5 -12.37 0.48 14.76
CA ASN A 5 -12.80 0.22 16.13
C ASN A 5 -13.16 -1.25 16.38
N PHE A 6 -13.26 -2.06 15.33
CA PHE A 6 -13.64 -3.48 15.40
C PHE A 6 -12.43 -4.41 15.19
N ASN A 7 -11.20 -3.89 15.20
CA ASN A 7 -9.98 -4.69 15.05
C ASN A 7 -9.94 -5.84 16.07
N ARG A 8 -9.84 -7.06 15.56
CA ARG A 8 -9.66 -8.28 16.35
C ARG A 8 -8.96 -9.30 15.46
N ASN A 9 -8.08 -10.10 16.05
CA ASN A 9 -7.41 -11.22 15.40
C ASN A 9 -7.90 -12.54 16.00
N ILE A 10 -8.24 -13.48 15.13
CA ILE A 10 -8.38 -14.91 15.44
C ILE A 10 -7.20 -15.63 14.78
N THR A 11 -7.02 -15.39 13.47
CA THR A 11 -5.94 -15.90 12.65
C THR A 11 -5.18 -14.82 11.90
N SER A 12 -5.79 -13.66 11.65
CA SER A 12 -5.18 -12.52 10.96
C SER A 12 -4.18 -11.76 11.85
N GLU A 13 -3.46 -10.79 11.28
CA GLU A 13 -2.33 -10.12 11.96
C GLU A 13 -2.65 -8.69 12.42
N HIS A 14 -3.42 -7.91 11.66
CA HIS A 14 -3.62 -6.47 11.89
C HIS A 14 -5.09 -6.06 12.07
N GLY A 15 -5.93 -6.97 12.56
CA GLY A 15 -7.33 -6.72 12.95
C GLY A 15 -8.38 -7.13 11.93
N GLU A 16 -7.97 -7.76 10.83
CA GLU A 16 -8.80 -8.11 9.68
C GLU A 16 -10.01 -8.95 10.07
N ASP A 17 -9.87 -9.97 10.90
CA ASP A 17 -10.99 -10.85 11.28
C ASP A 17 -12.18 -10.06 11.85
N GLY A 18 -11.91 -9.10 12.73
CA GLY A 18 -12.94 -8.24 13.34
C GLY A 18 -13.51 -7.19 12.38
N ILE A 19 -12.67 -6.60 11.53
CA ILE A 19 -13.13 -5.67 10.49
C ILE A 19 -14.03 -6.39 9.49
N LEU A 20 -13.62 -7.56 9.01
CA LEU A 20 -14.38 -8.39 8.06
C LEU A 20 -15.70 -8.86 8.65
N GLU A 21 -15.70 -9.32 9.91
CA GLU A 21 -16.94 -9.64 10.62
C GLU A 21 -17.88 -8.43 10.63
N LYS A 22 -17.37 -7.23 10.94
CA LYS A 22 -18.20 -6.02 10.96
C LYS A 22 -18.71 -5.63 9.58
N ILE A 23 -17.88 -5.78 8.54
CA ILE A 23 -18.28 -5.54 7.15
C ILE A 23 -19.47 -6.44 6.81
N PHE A 24 -19.37 -7.75 7.03
CA PHE A 24 -20.45 -8.70 6.70
C PHE A 24 -21.69 -8.54 7.58
N GLN A 25 -21.56 -8.07 8.82
CA GLN A 25 -22.72 -7.65 9.63
C GLN A 25 -23.50 -6.47 8.99
N VAL A 26 -22.80 -5.57 8.31
CA VAL A 26 -23.40 -4.36 7.71
C VAL A 26 -24.00 -4.65 6.33
N ILE A 27 -23.26 -5.38 5.47
CA ILE A 27 -23.70 -5.63 4.10
C ILE A 27 -24.57 -6.88 3.96
N GLY A 28 -24.58 -7.75 4.98
CA GLY A 28 -25.16 -9.09 4.96
C GLY A 28 -24.24 -10.10 4.26
N GLU A 29 -24.38 -11.38 4.59
CA GLU A 29 -23.68 -12.47 3.92
C GLU A 29 -24.40 -12.81 2.59
N GLY A 30 -23.64 -13.15 1.55
CA GLY A 30 -24.15 -13.51 0.22
C GLY A 30 -24.05 -15.01 -0.01
N ALA A 31 -23.17 -15.40 -0.93
CA ALA A 31 -22.95 -16.80 -1.29
C ALA A 31 -22.19 -17.60 -0.21
N ARG A 32 -21.57 -16.92 0.76
CA ARG A 32 -20.62 -17.45 1.75
C ARG A 32 -19.41 -18.11 1.09
N TRP A 33 -18.87 -17.42 0.09
CA TRP A 33 -17.66 -17.83 -0.63
C TRP A 33 -16.54 -16.82 -0.45
N CYS A 34 -15.35 -17.29 -0.15
CA CYS A 34 -14.15 -16.49 -0.11
C CYS A 34 -13.05 -17.05 -1.01
N ALA A 35 -12.11 -16.19 -1.41
CA ALA A 35 -10.85 -16.60 -2.01
C ALA A 35 -9.69 -15.92 -1.27
N GLU A 36 -8.58 -16.62 -1.12
CA GLU A 36 -7.34 -16.07 -0.58
C GLU A 36 -6.16 -16.46 -1.47
N LEU A 37 -5.40 -15.46 -1.91
CA LEU A 37 -4.14 -15.65 -2.61
C LEU A 37 -2.99 -15.29 -1.67
N GLY A 38 -1.97 -16.16 -1.62
CA GLY A 38 -0.90 -16.09 -0.60
C GLY A 38 -1.31 -16.79 0.69
N ALA A 39 -2.00 -17.93 0.57
CA ALA A 39 -2.61 -18.60 1.72
C ALA A 39 -1.60 -19.23 2.70
N LEU A 40 -0.31 -19.30 2.37
CA LEU A 40 0.77 -19.83 3.21
C LEU A 40 0.43 -21.22 3.78
N ASN A 41 0.40 -21.34 5.11
CA ASN A 41 0.04 -22.60 5.80
C ASN A 41 -1.47 -22.79 5.99
N GLY A 42 -2.28 -21.83 5.54
CA GLY A 42 -3.73 -21.83 5.63
C GLY A 42 -4.32 -21.28 6.91
N LYS A 43 -3.54 -20.98 7.95
CA LYS A 43 -4.05 -20.58 9.27
C LYS A 43 -3.39 -19.34 9.84
N HIS A 44 -2.07 -19.30 9.95
CA HIS A 44 -1.40 -18.14 10.51
C HIS A 44 -1.38 -17.02 9.49
N GLY A 45 -1.91 -15.85 9.84
CA GLY A 45 -2.06 -14.70 8.95
C GLY A 45 -3.23 -14.79 7.98
N SER A 46 -4.01 -15.87 8.00
CA SER A 46 -5.13 -16.02 7.05
C SER A 46 -6.30 -15.10 7.42
N ASN A 47 -6.82 -14.40 6.41
CA ASN A 47 -8.00 -13.56 6.51
C ASN A 47 -9.32 -14.32 6.24
N VAL A 48 -9.22 -15.60 5.86
CA VAL A 48 -10.40 -16.43 5.51
C VAL A 48 -10.57 -17.67 6.37
N TRP A 49 -9.54 -18.08 7.13
CA TRP A 49 -9.58 -19.31 7.93
C TRP A 49 -10.80 -19.35 8.86
N HIS A 50 -11.07 -18.28 9.62
CA HIS A 50 -12.22 -18.22 10.53
C HIS A 50 -13.56 -18.36 9.79
N LEU A 51 -13.68 -17.74 8.61
CA LEU A 51 -14.89 -17.82 7.78
C LEU A 51 -15.16 -19.26 7.33
N ILE A 52 -14.12 -19.95 6.87
CA ILE A 52 -14.25 -21.32 6.35
C ILE A 52 -14.47 -22.31 7.50
N LYS A 53 -13.58 -22.30 8.51
CA LYS A 53 -13.52 -23.33 9.54
C LYS A 53 -14.60 -23.20 10.60
N GLU A 54 -14.99 -21.97 10.95
CA GLU A 54 -15.91 -21.72 12.06
C GLU A 54 -17.26 -21.17 11.61
N ARG A 55 -17.34 -20.53 10.43
CA ARG A 55 -18.59 -19.98 9.89
C ARG A 55 -19.18 -20.75 8.72
N GLY A 56 -18.54 -21.85 8.31
CA GLY A 56 -19.05 -22.75 7.28
C GLY A 56 -19.07 -22.14 5.88
N TRP A 57 -18.18 -21.18 5.60
CA TRP A 57 -17.98 -20.67 4.25
C TRP A 57 -17.24 -21.69 3.39
N ALA A 58 -17.40 -21.56 2.08
CA ALA A 58 -16.57 -22.24 1.11
C ALA A 58 -15.44 -21.33 0.64
N GLY A 59 -14.30 -21.91 0.27
CA GLY A 59 -13.08 -21.16 0.04
C GLY A 59 -12.24 -21.69 -1.12
N VAL A 60 -11.64 -20.80 -1.90
CA VAL A 60 -10.52 -21.13 -2.78
C VAL A 60 -9.24 -20.53 -2.21
N LEU A 61 -8.26 -21.36 -1.86
CA LEU A 61 -7.00 -20.92 -1.28
C LEU A 61 -5.85 -21.25 -2.23
N VAL A 62 -5.12 -20.23 -2.66
CA VAL A 62 -4.04 -20.37 -3.64
C VAL A 62 -2.70 -20.05 -2.99
N GLU A 63 -1.75 -20.97 -3.10
CA GLU A 63 -0.38 -20.82 -2.55
C GLU A 63 0.64 -21.29 -3.60
N ALA A 64 1.68 -20.49 -3.85
CA ALA A 64 2.67 -20.77 -4.87
C ALA A 64 3.80 -21.68 -4.38
N ASP A 65 4.26 -21.48 -3.14
CA ASP A 65 5.31 -22.30 -2.54
C ASP A 65 4.79 -23.69 -2.19
N LYS A 66 5.41 -24.71 -2.77
CA LYS A 66 4.98 -26.10 -2.59
C LYS A 66 5.05 -26.56 -1.12
N THR A 67 6.02 -26.08 -0.35
CA THR A 67 6.18 -26.48 1.07
C THR A 67 5.07 -25.89 1.93
N TYR A 68 4.69 -24.64 1.68
CA TYR A 68 3.54 -24.01 2.34
C TYR A 68 2.23 -24.62 1.86
N PHE A 69 2.08 -24.87 0.57
CA PHE A 69 0.92 -25.54 0.01
C PHE A 69 0.67 -26.92 0.64
N GLU A 70 1.70 -27.73 0.87
CA GLU A 70 1.54 -29.02 1.57
C GLU A 70 1.03 -28.86 3.02
N LYS A 71 1.34 -27.73 3.69
CA LYS A 71 0.79 -27.41 5.01
C LYS A 71 -0.66 -26.93 4.90
N LEU A 72 -0.95 -26.07 3.92
CA LEU A 72 -2.30 -25.62 3.59
C LEU A 72 -3.25 -26.79 3.32
N GLN A 73 -2.83 -27.76 2.51
CA GLN A 73 -3.63 -28.97 2.23
C GLN A 73 -3.89 -29.78 3.49
N LYS A 74 -2.91 -29.90 4.39
CA LYS A 74 -3.09 -30.60 5.68
C LYS A 74 -4.06 -29.86 6.58
N GLU A 75 -3.96 -28.52 6.65
CA GLU A 75 -4.86 -27.69 7.46
C GLU A 75 -6.32 -27.87 7.00
N PHE A 76 -6.59 -27.91 5.69
CA PHE A 76 -7.94 -28.04 5.13
C PHE A 76 -8.35 -29.46 4.73
N ALA A 77 -7.59 -30.50 5.11
CA ALA A 77 -7.85 -31.88 4.70
C ALA A 77 -9.26 -32.40 5.07
N GLU A 78 -9.79 -31.94 6.21
CA GLU A 78 -11.12 -32.31 6.71
C GLU A 78 -12.19 -31.24 6.39
N THR A 79 -11.93 -30.36 5.41
CA THR A 79 -12.80 -29.23 5.06
C THR A 79 -13.14 -29.29 3.58
N PRO A 80 -14.14 -30.09 3.18
CA PRO A 80 -14.48 -30.31 1.77
C PRO A 80 -14.99 -29.07 1.05
N SER A 81 -15.37 -28.02 1.78
CA SER A 81 -15.74 -26.71 1.22
C SER A 81 -14.54 -25.84 0.85
N ALA A 82 -13.30 -26.28 1.14
CA ALA A 82 -12.07 -25.57 0.81
C ALA A 82 -11.33 -26.25 -0.35
N GLU A 83 -11.11 -25.51 -1.43
CA GLU A 83 -10.33 -25.91 -2.59
C GLU A 83 -8.94 -25.27 -2.50
N CYS A 84 -7.91 -26.08 -2.19
CA CYS A 84 -6.52 -25.61 -2.13
C CYS A 84 -5.82 -25.84 -3.48
N ILE A 85 -5.20 -24.79 -4.04
CA ILE A 85 -4.52 -24.83 -5.34
C ILE A 85 -3.05 -24.43 -5.18
N ASN A 86 -2.13 -25.23 -5.76
CA ASN A 86 -0.73 -24.86 -5.88
C ASN A 86 -0.48 -24.19 -7.23
N ALA A 87 -0.39 -22.87 -7.24
CA ALA A 87 -0.18 -22.12 -8.48
C ALA A 87 0.64 -20.84 -8.25
N PHE A 88 1.54 -20.56 -9.18
CA PHE A 88 2.17 -19.25 -9.31
C PHE A 88 1.36 -18.45 -10.30
N VAL A 89 0.58 -17.48 -9.79
CA VAL A 89 -0.32 -16.67 -10.62
C VAL A 89 0.44 -15.81 -11.62
N SER A 90 -0.20 -15.48 -12.73
CA SER A 90 0.28 -14.51 -13.71
C SER A 90 -0.78 -13.45 -13.98
N PHE A 91 -0.36 -12.38 -14.63
CA PHE A 91 -1.27 -11.30 -15.03
C PHE A 91 -2.25 -11.67 -16.14
N GLU A 92 -1.93 -12.70 -16.92
CA GLU A 92 -2.67 -13.14 -18.11
C GLU A 92 -2.37 -14.60 -18.44
N GLY A 93 -3.13 -15.17 -19.37
CA GLY A 93 -2.94 -16.56 -19.82
C GLY A 93 -3.44 -17.61 -18.81
N PRO A 94 -3.03 -18.88 -18.96
CA PRO A 94 -3.60 -19.99 -18.19
C PRO A 94 -3.43 -19.91 -16.67
N GLN A 95 -2.44 -19.15 -16.19
CA GLN A 95 -2.17 -18.92 -14.77
C GLN A 95 -2.74 -17.60 -14.24
N SER A 96 -3.57 -16.91 -15.03
CA SER A 96 -4.31 -15.74 -14.54
C SER A 96 -5.39 -16.13 -13.53
N LEU A 97 -5.74 -15.18 -12.65
CA LEU A 97 -6.77 -15.39 -11.63
C LEU A 97 -8.09 -15.86 -12.22
N ASP A 98 -8.54 -15.24 -13.32
CA ASP A 98 -9.80 -15.62 -13.99
C ASP A 98 -9.77 -17.09 -14.44
N ASN A 99 -8.63 -17.56 -14.98
CA ASN A 99 -8.47 -18.95 -15.45
C ASN A 99 -8.29 -19.96 -14.32
N ILE A 100 -7.64 -19.56 -13.22
CA ILE A 100 -7.50 -20.41 -12.03
C ILE A 100 -8.86 -20.56 -11.34
N PHE A 101 -9.57 -19.45 -11.10
CA PHE A 101 -10.88 -19.49 -10.47
C PHE A 101 -11.93 -20.22 -11.32
N ALA A 102 -11.82 -20.17 -12.66
CA ALA A 102 -12.72 -20.91 -13.55
C ALA A 102 -12.61 -22.44 -13.43
N GLN A 103 -11.55 -22.96 -12.81
CA GLN A 103 -11.35 -24.39 -12.55
C GLN A 103 -11.93 -24.85 -11.21
N THR A 104 -12.58 -23.94 -10.47
CA THR A 104 -13.12 -24.18 -9.12
C THR A 104 -14.63 -23.99 -9.10
N ASN A 105 -15.25 -24.28 -7.96
CA ASN A 105 -16.67 -23.97 -7.75
C ASN A 105 -16.93 -22.52 -7.31
N LEU A 106 -15.91 -21.64 -7.34
CA LEU A 106 -16.04 -20.25 -6.94
C LEU A 106 -17.07 -19.51 -7.82
N PRO A 107 -18.15 -18.96 -7.24
CA PRO A 107 -19.11 -18.15 -7.98
C PRO A 107 -18.46 -16.88 -8.56
N LYS A 108 -18.92 -16.43 -9.74
CA LYS A 108 -18.44 -15.15 -10.32
C LYS A 108 -18.68 -13.96 -9.38
N GLU A 109 -19.81 -13.97 -8.65
CA GLU A 109 -20.14 -13.02 -7.60
C GLU A 109 -20.04 -13.70 -6.22
N PHE A 110 -18.83 -13.70 -5.65
CA PHE A 110 -18.56 -14.23 -4.31
C PHE A 110 -18.40 -13.10 -3.28
N ASP A 111 -18.12 -13.42 -2.01
CA ASP A 111 -18.23 -12.45 -0.93
C ASP A 111 -16.92 -11.75 -0.58
N LEU A 112 -15.82 -12.48 -0.41
CA LEU A 112 -14.53 -11.92 0.01
C LEU A 112 -13.39 -12.41 -0.86
N PHE A 113 -12.59 -11.50 -1.43
CA PHE A 113 -11.29 -11.83 -1.97
C PHE A 113 -10.18 -11.17 -1.14
N SER A 114 -9.36 -11.98 -0.48
CA SER A 114 -8.11 -11.61 0.20
C SER A 114 -6.95 -11.79 -0.77
N LEU A 115 -6.21 -10.72 -1.04
CA LEU A 115 -5.11 -10.70 -1.99
C LEU A 115 -3.86 -10.13 -1.32
N ASP A 116 -2.94 -11.03 -0.96
CA ASP A 116 -1.74 -10.71 -0.19
C ASP A 116 -0.58 -11.59 -0.68
N ILE A 117 0.27 -11.07 -1.56
CA ILE A 117 1.40 -11.80 -2.16
C ILE A 117 2.69 -10.99 -2.17
N ASP A 118 2.82 -10.04 -1.25
CA ASP A 118 3.97 -9.15 -1.09
C ASP A 118 4.36 -8.34 -2.36
N GLY A 119 3.39 -7.87 -3.16
CA GLY A 119 3.63 -6.68 -4.01
C GLY A 119 2.84 -6.52 -5.32
N ASN A 120 2.42 -7.60 -5.97
CA ASN A 120 1.74 -7.53 -7.28
C ASN A 120 0.20 -7.49 -7.19
N GLU A 121 -0.36 -7.22 -6.01
CA GLU A 121 -1.80 -7.16 -5.72
C GLU A 121 -2.50 -6.17 -6.66
N TYR A 122 -1.90 -4.99 -6.90
CA TYR A 122 -2.46 -3.98 -7.81
C TYR A 122 -2.67 -4.55 -9.21
N HIS A 123 -1.65 -5.19 -9.78
CA HIS A 123 -1.68 -5.69 -11.15
C HIS A 123 -2.61 -6.88 -11.32
N LEU A 124 -2.67 -7.74 -10.31
CA LEU A 124 -3.55 -8.90 -10.28
C LEU A 124 -5.02 -8.50 -10.13
N TRP A 125 -5.32 -7.57 -9.23
CA TRP A 125 -6.67 -7.04 -9.09
C TRP A 125 -7.10 -6.26 -10.35
N GLU A 126 -6.17 -5.52 -10.97
CA GLU A 126 -6.42 -4.85 -12.24
C GLU A 126 -6.79 -5.86 -13.34
N SER A 127 -6.05 -6.97 -13.45
CA SER A 127 -6.31 -8.02 -14.45
C SER A 127 -7.55 -8.88 -14.19
N LEU A 128 -8.01 -8.99 -12.94
CA LEU A 128 -9.20 -9.77 -12.61
C LEU A 128 -10.44 -9.15 -13.27
N SER A 129 -11.09 -9.87 -14.18
CA SER A 129 -12.14 -9.31 -15.03
C SER A 129 -13.46 -10.07 -15.00
N ASP A 130 -13.41 -11.40 -14.84
CA ASP A 130 -14.61 -12.25 -14.88
C ASP A 130 -15.28 -12.39 -13.52
N TYR A 131 -14.57 -12.06 -12.45
CA TYR A 131 -15.04 -12.20 -11.07
C TYR A 131 -15.22 -10.83 -10.40
N ARG A 132 -16.26 -10.76 -9.56
CA ARG A 132 -16.68 -9.53 -8.88
C ARG A 132 -17.04 -9.82 -7.42
N PRO A 133 -16.04 -9.99 -6.53
CA PRO A 133 -16.29 -10.20 -5.12
C PRO A 133 -16.97 -8.98 -4.48
N ARG A 134 -17.80 -9.20 -3.46
CA ARG A 134 -18.50 -8.11 -2.74
C ARG A 134 -17.55 -7.26 -1.90
N VAL A 135 -16.49 -7.88 -1.39
CA VAL A 135 -15.43 -7.28 -0.58
C VAL A 135 -14.07 -7.67 -1.16
N MET A 136 -13.20 -6.69 -1.37
CA MET A 136 -11.79 -6.88 -1.70
C MET A 136 -10.95 -6.45 -0.50
N LEU A 137 -10.03 -7.31 -0.07
CA LEU A 137 -8.97 -7.02 0.89
C LEU A 137 -7.65 -7.13 0.13
N VAL A 138 -6.86 -6.06 0.13
CA VAL A 138 -5.57 -6.00 -0.58
C VAL A 138 -4.48 -5.45 0.34
N GLU A 139 -3.30 -6.05 0.29
CA GLU A 139 -2.12 -5.49 0.96
C GLU A 139 -1.58 -4.29 0.16
N PHE A 140 -1.19 -3.22 0.86
CA PHE A 140 -0.54 -2.05 0.29
C PHE A 140 0.78 -1.78 1.00
N ASN A 141 1.69 -1.05 0.34
CA ASN A 141 2.94 -0.67 0.98
C ASN A 141 2.69 0.50 1.96
N PRO A 142 2.82 0.30 3.28
CA PRO A 142 2.42 1.30 4.26
C PRO A 142 3.48 2.40 4.48
N SER A 143 4.66 2.26 3.86
CA SER A 143 5.70 3.29 3.89
C SER A 143 5.46 4.42 2.88
N ILE A 144 4.53 4.22 1.93
CA ILE A 144 4.20 5.20 0.90
C ILE A 144 3.08 6.12 1.43
N PRO A 145 3.30 7.44 1.52
CA PRO A 145 2.30 8.40 2.00
C PRO A 145 0.97 8.37 1.26
N ASN A 146 -0.12 8.67 1.97
CA ASN A 146 -1.50 8.69 1.46
C ASN A 146 -1.73 9.61 0.23
N ASP A 147 -0.89 10.63 0.04
CA ASP A 147 -0.98 11.61 -1.04
C ASP A 147 -0.18 11.20 -2.29
N ILE A 148 0.56 10.09 -2.25
CA ILE A 148 1.36 9.60 -3.37
C ILE A 148 0.63 8.49 -4.11
N VAL A 149 0.55 8.63 -5.45
CA VAL A 149 0.20 7.52 -6.35
C VAL A 149 1.51 6.85 -6.79
N PHE A 150 1.72 5.63 -6.32
CA PHE A 150 2.80 4.76 -6.76
C PHE A 150 2.26 3.37 -7.04
N VAL A 151 2.61 2.85 -8.21
CA VAL A 151 2.37 1.47 -8.63
C VAL A 151 3.71 0.90 -9.02
N GLN A 152 4.08 -0.24 -8.43
CA GLN A 152 5.31 -0.91 -8.83
C GLN A 152 5.28 -1.31 -10.32
N PRO A 153 6.42 -1.46 -11.00
CA PRO A 153 6.47 -2.03 -12.35
C PRO A 153 5.67 -3.34 -12.46
N ARG A 154 4.96 -3.54 -13.58
CA ARG A 154 4.19 -4.76 -13.87
C ARG A 154 5.11 -5.93 -14.20
N ASP A 155 5.70 -6.53 -13.18
CA ASP A 155 6.62 -7.65 -13.27
C ASP A 155 6.52 -8.51 -12.01
N MET A 156 6.26 -9.82 -12.17
CA MET A 156 6.16 -10.78 -11.07
C MET A 156 7.48 -10.96 -10.28
N LYS A 157 8.59 -10.38 -10.76
CA LYS A 157 9.89 -10.37 -10.08
C LYS A 157 10.13 -9.11 -9.23
N VAL A 158 9.20 -8.16 -9.23
CA VAL A 158 9.32 -6.90 -8.48
C VAL A 158 8.44 -6.96 -7.22
N PHE A 159 9.05 -6.60 -6.08
CA PHE A 159 8.46 -6.64 -4.74
C PHE A 159 8.67 -5.28 -4.06
N GLN A 160 8.00 -4.25 -4.56
CA GLN A 160 8.03 -2.90 -4.01
C GLN A 160 6.70 -2.53 -3.36
N GLY A 161 5.62 -3.23 -3.69
CA GLY A 161 4.26 -2.90 -3.32
C GLY A 161 3.76 -1.63 -4.01
N SER A 162 2.49 -1.32 -3.80
CA SER A 162 1.83 -0.14 -4.36
C SER A 162 1.22 0.72 -3.25
N SER A 163 1.05 2.02 -3.52
CA SER A 163 0.44 2.96 -2.58
C SER A 163 -1.03 2.66 -2.33
N LEU A 164 -1.53 2.94 -1.11
CA LEU A 164 -2.97 2.90 -0.79
C LEU A 164 -3.80 3.76 -1.77
N ARG A 165 -3.27 4.92 -2.17
CA ARG A 165 -3.94 5.81 -3.12
C ARG A 165 -4.12 5.17 -4.49
N ALA A 166 -3.14 4.43 -4.99
CA ALA A 166 -3.27 3.70 -6.24
C ALA A 166 -4.39 2.65 -6.16
N PHE A 167 -4.50 1.91 -5.05
CA PHE A 167 -5.60 0.97 -4.83
C PHE A 167 -6.97 1.66 -4.76
N VAL A 168 -7.07 2.84 -4.12
CA VAL A 168 -8.32 3.62 -4.11
C VAL A 168 -8.73 4.05 -5.51
N GLU A 169 -7.78 4.49 -6.34
CA GLU A 169 -8.05 4.84 -7.73
C GLU A 169 -8.45 3.63 -8.57
N LEU A 170 -7.79 2.48 -8.38
CA LEU A 170 -8.15 1.22 -9.04
C LEU A 170 -9.54 0.74 -8.61
N GLY A 171 -9.82 0.71 -7.31
CA GLY A 171 -11.11 0.32 -6.75
C GLY A 171 -12.25 1.14 -7.34
N LYS A 172 -12.09 2.47 -7.42
CA LYS A 172 -13.08 3.35 -8.06
C LYS A 172 -13.32 3.00 -9.53
N ARG A 173 -12.26 2.71 -10.30
CA ARG A 173 -12.40 2.26 -11.71
C ARG A 173 -13.13 0.92 -11.83
N LYS A 174 -12.96 0.04 -10.84
CA LYS A 174 -13.60 -1.29 -10.79
C LYS A 174 -14.96 -1.30 -10.08
N GLY A 175 -15.49 -0.15 -9.67
CA GLY A 175 -16.81 -0.04 -9.02
C GLY A 175 -16.81 -0.38 -7.52
N TYR A 176 -15.71 -0.11 -6.83
CA TYR A 176 -15.55 -0.29 -5.39
C TYR A 176 -15.28 1.04 -4.68
N GLU A 177 -15.58 1.08 -3.38
CA GLU A 177 -15.28 2.18 -2.48
C GLU A 177 -14.47 1.67 -1.27
N LEU A 178 -13.50 2.45 -0.81
CA LEU A 178 -12.74 2.18 0.41
C LEU A 178 -13.65 2.35 1.63
N VAL A 179 -13.62 1.39 2.56
CA VAL A 179 -14.36 1.46 3.83
C VAL A 179 -13.46 1.47 5.06
N ALA A 180 -12.23 0.96 4.94
CA ALA A 180 -11.20 0.97 5.98
C ALA A 180 -9.82 0.72 5.37
N ALA A 181 -8.77 1.16 6.05
CA ALA A 181 -7.43 0.64 5.86
C ALA A 181 -6.73 0.56 7.22
N ASN A 182 -6.22 -0.63 7.56
CA ASN A 182 -5.45 -0.84 8.78
C ASN A 182 -3.95 -0.60 8.49
N GLU A 183 -3.07 -1.24 9.25
CA GLU A 183 -1.63 -1.06 9.16
C GLU A 183 -1.03 -1.39 7.79
N THR A 184 -1.51 -2.44 7.12
CA THR A 184 -0.97 -2.95 5.85
C THR A 184 -2.04 -3.29 4.82
N ASN A 185 -3.30 -3.43 5.23
CA ASN A 185 -4.41 -3.92 4.40
C ASN A 185 -5.50 -2.86 4.19
N ALA A 186 -6.03 -2.84 2.97
CA ALA A 186 -7.12 -1.96 2.57
C ALA A 186 -8.38 -2.77 2.24
N PHE A 187 -9.52 -2.31 2.76
CA PHE A 187 -10.82 -2.97 2.63
C PHE A 187 -11.71 -2.16 1.71
N PHE A 188 -12.12 -2.79 0.62
CA PHE A 188 -13.02 -2.21 -0.36
C PHE A 188 -14.30 -3.00 -0.44
N VAL A 189 -15.42 -2.31 -0.66
CA VAL A 189 -16.71 -2.93 -0.92
C VAL A 189 -17.26 -2.46 -2.25
N LEU A 190 -18.14 -3.25 -2.87
CA LEU A 190 -18.88 -2.80 -4.04
C LEU A 190 -19.58 -1.47 -3.75
N LYS A 191 -19.53 -0.54 -4.73
CA LYS A 191 -20.04 0.82 -4.59
C LYS A 191 -21.51 0.87 -4.16
N GLU A 192 -22.32 -0.07 -4.62
CA GLU A 192 -23.74 -0.20 -4.25
C GLU A 192 -23.95 -0.62 -2.77
N LEU A 193 -22.94 -1.21 -2.13
CA LEU A 193 -22.99 -1.61 -0.72
C LEU A 193 -22.43 -0.51 0.22
N PHE A 194 -21.60 0.39 -0.30
CA PHE A 194 -20.96 1.46 0.47
C PHE A 194 -21.95 2.35 1.28
N PRO A 195 -23.13 2.76 0.78
CA PRO A 195 -24.06 3.58 1.55
C PRO A 195 -24.50 2.96 2.89
N LYS A 196 -24.48 1.63 3.01
CA LYS A 196 -24.87 0.92 4.24
C LYS A 196 -23.95 1.22 5.43
N PHE A 197 -22.72 1.68 5.18
CA PHE A 197 -21.74 1.95 6.22
C PHE A 197 -21.94 3.29 6.93
N GLY A 198 -22.72 4.22 6.36
CA GLY A 198 -22.88 5.56 6.92
C GLY A 198 -21.54 6.28 7.14
N ILE A 199 -20.60 6.11 6.20
CA ILE A 199 -19.32 6.83 6.17
C ILE A 199 -19.57 8.13 5.40
N ALA A 200 -19.45 9.27 6.09
CA ALA A 200 -19.69 10.58 5.50
C ALA A 200 -18.52 11.07 4.63
N ASP A 201 -17.29 10.71 5.03
CA ASP A 201 -16.05 11.04 4.33
C ASP A 201 -15.19 9.78 4.25
N ASN A 202 -15.00 9.28 3.03
CA ASN A 202 -14.15 8.13 2.74
C ASN A 202 -12.80 8.52 2.13
N SER A 203 -12.34 9.75 2.35
CA SER A 203 -10.98 10.15 2.01
C SER A 203 -9.97 9.28 2.76
N ILE A 204 -8.83 9.06 2.12
CA ILE A 204 -7.77 8.17 2.64
C ILE A 204 -7.30 8.65 4.01
N ASP A 205 -7.13 9.96 4.21
CA ASP A 205 -6.68 10.53 5.48
C ASP A 205 -7.68 10.34 6.63
N MET A 206 -8.95 10.08 6.33
CA MET A 206 -9.97 9.75 7.34
C MET A 206 -10.05 8.25 7.65
N LEU A 207 -9.71 7.40 6.66
CA LEU A 207 -9.82 5.94 6.77
C LEU A 207 -8.49 5.23 7.09
N HIS A 208 -7.35 5.91 6.86
CA HIS A 208 -5.99 5.45 7.13
C HIS A 208 -5.22 6.55 7.87
N THR A 209 -5.15 6.42 9.19
CA THR A 209 -4.51 7.42 10.07
C THR A 209 -3.16 6.94 10.63
N ASP A 210 -2.71 5.73 10.27
CA ASP A 210 -1.43 5.21 10.73
C ASP A 210 -0.31 5.65 9.78
N HIS A 211 0.61 6.46 10.29
CA HIS A 211 1.74 6.99 9.52
C HIS A 211 3.08 6.50 10.07
N ARG A 212 3.09 5.43 10.88
CA ARG A 212 4.31 4.98 11.59
C ARG A 212 5.46 4.60 10.67
N TYR A 213 5.16 4.20 9.44
CA TYR A 213 6.15 3.74 8.47
C TYR A 213 6.65 4.83 7.50
N GLU A 214 6.00 6.00 7.50
CA GLU A 214 6.33 7.09 6.58
C GLU A 214 7.67 7.75 6.92
N THR A 215 8.52 7.91 5.91
CA THR A 215 9.76 8.71 6.00
C THR A 215 9.57 10.05 5.29
N LYS A 216 9.61 11.16 6.02
CA LYS A 216 9.46 12.52 5.47
C LYS A 216 10.83 13.13 5.17
N LEU A 217 11.16 13.34 3.89
CA LEU A 217 12.38 14.03 3.46
C LEU A 217 12.11 15.54 3.28
N PHE A 218 12.95 16.39 3.88
CA PHE A 218 12.84 17.85 3.77
C PHE A 218 14.21 18.52 3.66
N GLN A 219 14.21 19.79 3.24
CA GLN A 219 15.42 20.56 2.94
C GLN A 219 15.55 21.74 3.91
N LEU A 220 16.76 21.97 4.41
CA LEU A 220 17.10 23.18 5.17
C LEU A 220 17.61 24.27 4.22
N TYR A 221 17.59 25.53 4.68
CA TYR A 221 18.03 26.68 3.88
C TYR A 221 19.48 26.59 3.38
N ASP A 222 20.34 25.85 4.08
CA ASP A 222 21.73 25.62 3.68
C ASP A 222 21.90 24.50 2.65
N GLY A 223 20.80 23.85 2.23
CA GLY A 223 20.79 22.70 1.33
C GLY A 223 21.06 21.36 2.01
N THR A 224 21.08 21.29 3.34
CA THR A 224 21.11 20.03 4.08
C THR A 224 19.76 19.31 3.92
N LEU A 225 19.80 18.03 3.51
CA LEU A 225 18.62 17.17 3.53
C LEU A 225 18.45 16.55 4.92
N ARG A 226 17.21 16.46 5.39
CA ARG A 226 16.85 15.85 6.68
C ARG A 226 15.66 14.93 6.48
N ILE A 227 15.57 13.91 7.34
CA ILE A 227 14.41 13.04 7.42
C ILE A 227 13.72 13.20 8.78
N ALA A 228 12.42 12.92 8.83
CA ALA A 228 11.60 12.80 10.03
C ALA A 228 10.58 11.67 9.86
N GLY A 229 9.91 11.25 10.94
CA GLY A 229 9.02 10.07 10.94
C GLY A 229 9.83 8.79 11.14
N ASN A 230 9.54 7.76 10.35
CA ASN A 230 10.32 6.54 10.30
C ASN A 230 11.74 6.84 9.78
N THR A 231 12.76 6.38 10.50
CA THR A 231 14.17 6.56 10.11
C THR A 231 14.87 5.23 9.83
N ARG A 232 14.10 4.18 9.51
CA ARG A 232 14.59 2.84 9.24
C ARG A 232 14.06 2.29 7.91
N LEU A 233 14.88 1.50 7.24
CA LEU A 233 14.46 0.59 6.18
C LEU A 233 13.76 -0.59 6.85
N ILE A 234 12.43 -0.60 6.88
CA ILE A 234 11.63 -1.48 7.74
C ILE A 234 11.83 -2.97 7.42
N TRP A 235 11.87 -3.34 6.13
CA TRP A 235 12.11 -4.73 5.70
C TRP A 235 13.54 -5.22 5.90
N HIS A 236 14.52 -4.32 6.06
CA HIS A 236 15.93 -4.68 6.28
C HIS A 236 16.37 -4.47 7.73
N ASN A 237 15.50 -3.88 8.55
CA ASN A 237 15.79 -3.46 9.91
C ASN A 237 17.09 -2.64 10.04
N MET A 238 17.32 -1.69 9.13
CA MET A 238 18.53 -0.85 9.10
C MET A 238 18.19 0.63 9.23
N PRO A 239 18.92 1.43 10.02
CA PRO A 239 18.72 2.88 10.06
C PRO A 239 19.12 3.52 8.72
N ILE A 240 18.37 4.55 8.32
CA ILE A 240 18.68 5.34 7.12
C ILE A 240 19.86 6.27 7.43
N ASP A 241 20.98 6.08 6.73
CA ASP A 241 22.13 6.97 6.86
C ASP A 241 21.89 8.27 6.08
N VAL A 242 21.35 9.27 6.77
CA VAL A 242 21.05 10.60 6.23
C VAL A 242 22.29 11.28 5.61
N ARG A 243 23.50 10.90 6.01
CA ARG A 243 24.74 11.46 5.44
C ARG A 243 24.94 11.00 3.99
N LYS A 244 24.49 9.79 3.65
CA LYS A 244 24.54 9.23 2.29
C LYS A 244 23.47 9.82 1.37
N LEU A 245 22.39 10.39 1.92
CA LEU A 245 21.35 11.05 1.14
C LEU A 245 21.76 12.44 0.62
N GLN A 246 22.83 13.03 1.16
CA GLN A 246 23.15 14.43 0.91
C GLN A 246 23.66 14.65 -0.52
N THR A 247 23.00 15.51 -1.28
CA THR A 247 23.48 15.94 -2.61
C THR A 247 24.67 16.89 -2.50
N LEU A 248 24.65 17.84 -1.56
CA LEU A 248 25.74 18.80 -1.37
C LEU A 248 26.80 18.27 -0.39
N PRO A 249 28.10 18.36 -0.71
CA PRO A 249 29.15 18.09 0.27
C PRO A 249 29.10 19.15 1.38
N ARG A 250 29.50 18.78 2.61
CA ARG A 250 29.39 19.65 3.81
C ARG A 250 29.94 21.07 3.59
N ARG A 251 31.06 21.22 2.88
CA ARG A 251 31.69 22.52 2.56
C ARG A 251 30.85 23.44 1.65
N ARG A 252 29.81 22.92 0.99
CA ARG A 252 28.90 23.68 0.13
C ARG A 252 27.53 23.90 0.77
N ARG A 253 27.30 23.44 2.01
CA ARG A 253 26.04 23.64 2.72
C ARG A 253 26.06 24.97 3.45
N TYR A 254 25.53 26.00 2.79
CA TYR A 254 25.37 27.34 3.34
C TYR A 254 24.20 28.04 2.65
N TYR A 255 23.52 28.94 3.35
CA TYR A 255 22.39 29.67 2.77
C TYR A 255 22.85 30.56 1.59
N PRO A 256 22.36 30.34 0.35
CA PRO A 256 22.90 31.01 -0.84
C PRO A 256 22.76 32.53 -0.84
N ALA A 257 21.77 33.08 -0.12
CA ALA A 257 21.54 34.52 -0.08
C ALA A 257 22.65 35.29 0.65
N LYS A 258 23.59 34.59 1.33
CA LYS A 258 24.74 35.19 2.03
C LYS A 258 24.34 36.35 2.95
N ILE A 259 23.25 36.18 3.70
CA ILE A 259 22.87 37.08 4.80
C ILE A 259 23.77 36.74 5.99
N ASP A 260 25.03 37.10 5.85
CA ASP A 260 26.10 36.76 6.80
C ASP A 260 26.02 37.71 8.00
N ALA A 261 26.10 37.27 9.25
CA ALA A 261 25.92 38.14 10.43
C ALA A 261 26.94 39.30 10.52
N GLY A 262 28.00 39.29 9.70
CA GLY A 262 28.95 40.39 9.59
C GLY A 262 28.36 41.64 8.92
N SER A 263 28.07 42.66 9.71
CA SER A 263 27.57 43.98 9.28
C SER A 263 28.44 44.63 8.19
N GLY A 264 29.77 44.59 8.31
CA GLY A 264 30.69 45.24 7.36
C GLY A 264 30.68 44.67 5.93
N MET A 265 30.55 43.35 5.78
CA MET A 265 30.48 42.71 4.45
C MET A 265 29.12 42.96 3.78
N ARG A 266 28.05 43.17 4.57
CA ARG A 266 26.73 43.58 4.05
C ARG A 266 26.76 45.02 3.56
N GLU A 267 27.34 45.94 4.32
CA GLU A 267 27.48 47.33 3.89
C GLU A 267 28.34 47.47 2.63
N PHE A 268 29.47 46.75 2.56
CA PHE A 268 30.29 46.73 1.36
C PHE A 268 29.52 46.20 0.14
N LYS A 269 28.81 45.08 0.28
CA LYS A 269 27.97 44.54 -0.81
C LYS A 269 26.82 45.47 -1.18
N TYR A 270 26.24 46.19 -0.22
CA TYR A 270 25.20 47.18 -0.44
C TYR A 270 25.72 48.34 -1.29
N TRP A 271 26.86 48.92 -0.92
CA TRP A 271 27.50 49.99 -1.70
C TRP A 271 27.98 49.52 -3.06
N ALA A 272 28.60 48.33 -3.14
CA ALA A 272 29.04 47.75 -4.41
C ALA A 272 27.88 47.49 -5.39
N ARG A 273 26.69 47.16 -4.89
CA ARG A 273 25.47 46.98 -5.69
C ARG A 273 24.90 48.30 -6.26
N LYS A 274 25.26 49.44 -5.67
CA LYS A 274 24.86 50.78 -6.14
C LYS A 274 25.84 51.39 -7.15
N LEU A 275 26.98 50.74 -7.41
CA LEU A 275 27.92 51.20 -8.43
C LEU A 275 27.30 51.04 -9.83
N PRO A 276 27.46 52.03 -10.73
CA PRO A 276 26.76 52.07 -12.03
C PRO A 276 27.08 50.89 -12.95
N PHE A 277 28.21 50.21 -12.74
CA PHE A 277 28.69 49.07 -13.53
C PHE A 277 28.33 47.69 -12.94
N TYR A 278 27.65 47.63 -11.80
CA TYR A 278 27.35 46.35 -11.12
C TYR A 278 26.55 45.37 -11.99
N THR A 279 25.60 45.89 -12.77
CA THR A 279 24.75 45.11 -13.68
C THR A 279 25.55 44.49 -14.83
N ALA A 280 26.56 45.18 -15.36
CA ALA A 280 27.46 44.66 -16.39
C ALA A 280 28.31 43.49 -15.85
N VAL A 281 28.86 43.65 -14.64
CA VAL A 281 29.64 42.61 -13.96
C VAL A 281 28.81 41.35 -13.70
N GLN A 282 27.53 41.49 -13.32
CA GLN A 282 26.64 40.35 -13.11
C GLN A 282 26.25 39.60 -14.40
N ARG A 283 26.23 40.28 -15.55
CA ARG A 283 26.00 39.64 -16.87
C ARG A 283 27.19 38.78 -17.27
N VAL A 284 28.40 39.31 -17.17
CA VAL A 284 29.65 38.57 -17.44
C VAL A 284 29.78 37.36 -16.52
N ARG A 285 29.47 37.52 -15.23
CA ARG A 285 29.56 36.43 -14.24
C ARG A 285 28.55 35.30 -14.46
N ARG A 286 27.38 35.61 -15.02
CA ARG A 286 26.39 34.60 -15.43
C ARG A 286 26.82 33.87 -16.70
N TRP A 287 27.44 34.58 -17.64
CA TRP A 287 27.98 33.99 -18.86
C TRP A 287 29.11 32.99 -18.56
N LEU A 288 30.00 33.30 -17.61
CA LEU A 288 31.09 32.43 -17.16
C LEU A 288 30.66 31.22 -16.30
N ARG A 289 29.36 31.09 -15.96
CA ARG A 289 28.82 30.02 -15.10
C ARG A 289 27.88 29.05 -15.83
N ARG A 290 27.60 29.31 -17.11
CA ARG A 290 27.05 28.33 -18.05
C ARG A 290 28.18 27.50 -18.60
#